data_AF-A0A1W1DM21-F1
#
_entry.id   AF-A0A1W1DM21-F1
#
_cell.length_a   1.000
_cell.length_b   1.000
_cell.length_c   1.000
_cell.angle_alpha   90.00
_cell.angle_beta   90.00
_cell.angle_gamma   90.00
#
_symmetry.space_group_name_H-M   'P 1'
#
loop_
_entity.id
_entity.type
_entity.pdbx_description
1 polymer ?
#
loop_
_entity_poly.entity_id
_entity_poly.type
_entity_poly.pdbx_seq_one_letter_code
_entity_poly.pdbx_strand_id
1 'polypeptide(L)'
;MKEGKLVLIILSIAVLIFTAFYLVTRDITLPDNQAMPWQSYVNDQGETVVFELTMGKSTLADAMRLFGTEVEASLFEEDNNKKDLEVFFSSTKVGGISAKVILNLDLNNQQFAYLNNNIKETEALSIDTKKISFNQAGESSMFALTINSLTFIPRADLSADTLIGLFKKPARVDLVESGIEYWYYPSKGLRIIVDTENKEILEFYTP
;
A
#
# COMPACT_ATOMS: atom_id res chain seq x y z
N MET A 1 2.07 49.10 41.62
CA MET A 1 1.22 49.49 40.45
C MET A 1 1.87 49.28 39.09
N LYS A 2 3.18 49.52 38.89
CA LYS A 2 3.83 49.36 37.56
C LYS A 2 3.98 47.91 37.10
N GLU A 3 4.30 46.99 38.01
CA GLU A 3 4.52 45.57 37.69
C GLU A 3 3.24 44.83 37.31
N GLY A 4 2.14 45.04 38.05
CA GLY A 4 0.83 44.46 37.71
C GLY A 4 0.32 44.90 36.33
N LYS A 5 0.61 46.15 35.93
CA LYS A 5 0.28 46.66 34.58
C LYS A 5 1.10 45.96 33.50
N LEU A 6 2.35 45.64 33.78
CA LEU A 6 3.25 44.95 32.85
C LEU A 6 2.82 43.49 32.63
N VAL A 7 2.48 42.78 33.71
CA VAL A 7 1.94 41.40 33.63
C VAL A 7 0.66 41.36 32.81
N LEU A 8 -0.24 42.32 33.02
CA LEU A 8 -1.53 42.38 32.31
C LEU A 8 -1.37 42.65 30.81
N ILE A 9 -0.37 43.46 30.43
CA ILE A 9 -0.02 43.72 29.03
C ILE A 9 0.52 42.44 28.38
N ILE A 10 1.45 41.73 29.04
CA ILE A 10 2.02 40.49 28.51
C ILE A 10 0.94 39.42 28.31
N LEU A 11 0.04 39.26 29.28
CA LEU A 11 -1.07 38.32 29.19
C LEU A 11 -2.01 38.66 28.03
N SER A 12 -2.30 39.94 27.83
CA SER A 12 -3.13 40.41 26.72
C SER A 12 -2.49 40.13 25.36
N ILE A 13 -1.18 40.34 25.24
CA ILE A 13 -0.41 40.04 24.02
C ILE A 13 -0.38 38.53 23.76
N ALA A 14 -0.16 37.71 24.79
CA ALA A 14 -0.15 36.25 24.65
C ALA A 14 -1.51 35.72 24.19
N VAL A 15 -2.61 36.23 24.76
CA VAL A 15 -3.97 35.87 24.33
C VAL A 15 -4.23 36.32 22.89
N LEU A 16 -3.77 37.52 22.50
CA LEU A 16 -3.90 38.00 21.13
C LEU A 16 -3.12 37.14 20.13
N ILE A 17 -1.88 36.77 20.45
CA ILE A 17 -1.05 35.89 19.61
C ILE A 17 -1.71 34.51 19.50
N PHE A 18 -2.17 33.94 20.62
CA PHE A 18 -2.84 32.64 20.63
C PHE A 18 -4.14 32.67 19.83
N THR A 19 -4.94 33.73 19.98
CA THR A 19 -6.21 33.88 19.24
C THR A 19 -5.96 34.05 17.74
N ALA A 20 -4.98 34.87 17.36
CA ALA A 20 -4.58 35.02 15.97
C ALA A 20 -4.07 33.69 15.39
N PHE A 21 -3.23 32.97 16.12
CA PHE A 21 -2.74 31.66 15.70
C PHE A 21 -3.87 30.63 15.56
N TYR A 22 -4.81 30.59 16.50
CA TYR A 22 -5.98 29.71 16.45
C TYR A 22 -6.87 30.02 15.24
N LEU A 23 -7.15 31.31 14.98
CA LEU A 23 -7.96 31.72 13.84
C LEU A 23 -7.28 31.44 12.49
N VAL A 24 -5.95 31.54 12.41
CA VAL A 24 -5.17 31.22 11.19
C VAL A 24 -5.09 29.72 10.95
N THR A 25 -5.03 28.91 12.01
CA THR A 25 -4.84 27.45 11.89
C THR A 25 -6.12 26.63 11.91
N ARG A 26 -7.27 27.19 12.32
CA ARG A 26 -8.54 26.45 12.45
C ARG A 26 -9.04 25.84 11.13
N ASP A 27 -8.73 26.49 10.01
CA ASP A 27 -9.22 26.13 8.67
C ASP A 27 -8.11 25.48 7.82
N ILE A 28 -6.98 25.08 8.44
CA ILE A 28 -6.01 24.23 7.78
C ILE A 28 -6.66 22.85 7.60
N THR A 29 -7.19 22.61 6.41
CA THR A 29 -7.43 21.25 5.96
C THR A 29 -6.08 20.55 5.94
N LEU A 30 -5.87 19.60 6.85
CA LEU A 30 -4.78 18.66 6.71
C LEU A 30 -4.86 18.12 5.26
N PRO A 31 -3.74 18.08 4.52
CA PRO A 31 -3.75 17.41 3.22
C PRO A 31 -4.42 16.05 3.43
N ASP A 32 -5.36 15.70 2.55
CA ASP A 32 -5.96 14.38 2.57
C ASP A 32 -4.85 13.40 2.18
N ASN A 33 -4.04 13.02 3.17
CA ASN A 33 -2.82 12.29 2.93
C ASN A 33 -3.27 10.86 2.65
N GLN A 34 -3.28 10.41 1.41
CA GLN A 34 -3.63 9.02 1.04
C GLN A 34 -2.54 8.02 1.49
N ALA A 35 -1.74 8.34 2.50
CA ALA A 35 -0.55 7.62 2.91
C ALA A 35 -0.83 6.35 3.74
N MET A 36 -2.08 6.07 4.07
CA MET A 36 -2.47 4.92 4.91
C MET A 36 -3.34 3.92 4.14
N PRO A 37 -3.20 2.60 4.43
CA PRO A 37 -3.95 1.57 3.71
C PRO A 37 -5.47 1.65 3.92
N TRP A 38 -5.93 2.16 5.07
CA TRP A 38 -7.36 2.32 5.36
C TRP A 38 -8.03 3.49 4.66
N GLN A 39 -7.27 4.37 4.01
CA GLN A 39 -7.80 5.48 3.20
C GLN A 39 -8.16 5.06 1.76
N SER A 40 -7.94 3.78 1.44
CA SER A 40 -8.36 3.19 0.17
C SER A 40 -9.86 3.37 -0.12
N TYR A 41 -10.15 3.53 -1.41
CA TYR A 41 -11.49 3.70 -1.94
C TYR A 41 -11.55 3.19 -3.39
N VAL A 42 -12.76 2.92 -3.87
CA VAL A 42 -13.02 2.70 -5.29
C VAL A 42 -13.52 4.00 -5.91
N ASN A 43 -12.87 4.47 -6.97
CA ASN A 43 -13.22 5.73 -7.65
C ASN A 43 -14.46 5.58 -8.55
N ASP A 44 -14.91 6.68 -9.18
CA ASP A 44 -16.09 6.69 -10.06
C ASP A 44 -15.95 5.82 -11.32
N GLN A 45 -14.71 5.42 -11.65
CA GLN A 45 -14.39 4.53 -12.78
C GLN A 45 -14.35 3.06 -12.36
N GLY A 46 -14.61 2.76 -11.08
CA GLY A 46 -14.56 1.41 -10.53
C GLY A 46 -13.16 0.94 -10.14
N GLU A 47 -12.15 1.81 -10.15
CA GLU A 47 -10.76 1.44 -9.88
C GLU A 47 -10.41 1.68 -8.42
N THR A 48 -9.61 0.77 -7.87
CA THR A 48 -9.11 0.88 -6.49
C THR A 48 -7.95 1.85 -6.41
N VAL A 49 -8.04 2.80 -5.47
CA VAL A 49 -6.99 3.77 -5.16
C VAL A 49 -6.49 3.53 -3.73
N VAL A 50 -5.18 3.41 -3.54
CA VAL A 50 -4.51 3.28 -2.23
C VAL A 50 -3.09 3.82 -2.32
N PHE A 51 -2.61 4.55 -1.30
CA PHE A 51 -1.27 5.16 -1.34
C PHE A 51 -1.07 6.12 -2.53
N GLU A 52 -2.14 6.75 -3.02
CA GLU A 52 -2.13 7.54 -4.28
C GLU A 52 -1.86 6.71 -5.55
N LEU A 53 -1.78 5.39 -5.44
CA LEU A 53 -1.67 4.46 -6.56
C LEU A 53 -3.07 3.99 -6.98
N THR A 54 -3.34 4.01 -8.28
CA THR A 54 -4.58 3.51 -8.88
C THR A 54 -4.31 2.20 -9.59
N MET A 55 -5.00 1.13 -9.19
CA MET A 55 -4.88 -0.19 -9.83
C MET A 55 -5.28 -0.10 -11.31
N GLY A 56 -4.51 -0.76 -12.18
CA GLY A 56 -4.63 -0.72 -13.64
C GLY A 56 -4.10 0.56 -14.32
N LYS A 57 -3.63 1.56 -13.55
CA LYS A 57 -3.15 2.85 -14.09
C LYS A 57 -1.76 3.25 -13.60
N SER A 58 -1.53 3.18 -12.30
CA SER A 58 -0.23 3.51 -11.73
C SER A 58 0.80 2.46 -12.10
N THR A 59 2.02 2.91 -12.29
CA THR A 59 3.14 2.09 -12.78
C THR A 59 4.05 1.62 -11.64
N LEU A 60 4.92 0.64 -11.92
CA LEU A 60 5.99 0.28 -10.98
C LEU A 60 6.85 1.50 -10.60
N ALA A 61 7.17 2.38 -11.56
CA ALA A 61 7.93 3.60 -11.27
C ALA A 61 7.21 4.53 -10.28
N ASP A 62 5.88 4.63 -10.36
CA ASP A 62 5.10 5.42 -9.41
C ASP A 62 5.19 4.83 -7.99
N ALA A 63 5.08 3.51 -7.86
CA ALA A 63 5.20 2.81 -6.58
C ALA A 63 6.61 2.88 -5.99
N MET A 64 7.67 2.80 -6.81
CA MET A 64 9.06 2.94 -6.34
C MET A 64 9.31 4.30 -5.68
N ARG A 65 8.64 5.37 -6.11
CA ARG A 65 8.74 6.68 -5.44
C ARG A 65 8.15 6.68 -4.03
N LEU A 66 7.20 5.80 -3.76
CA LEU A 66 6.52 5.69 -2.46
C LEU A 66 7.22 4.69 -1.55
N PHE A 67 7.57 3.52 -2.09
CA PHE A 67 8.03 2.39 -1.29
C PHE A 67 9.56 2.25 -1.24
N GLY A 68 10.29 2.95 -2.11
CA GLY A 68 11.74 2.88 -2.23
C GLY A 68 12.20 2.12 -3.48
N THR A 69 13.52 2.02 -3.66
CA THR A 69 14.15 1.45 -4.87
C THR A 69 14.72 0.06 -4.66
N GLU A 70 14.65 -0.49 -3.45
CA GLU A 70 15.02 -1.88 -3.18
C GLU A 70 13.87 -2.79 -3.61
N VAL A 71 13.94 -3.23 -4.86
CA VAL A 71 12.93 -4.09 -5.48
C VAL A 71 13.58 -5.39 -5.93
N GLU A 72 12.98 -6.49 -5.51
CA GLU A 72 13.26 -7.81 -6.05
C GLU A 72 12.07 -8.22 -6.91
N ALA A 73 12.27 -8.35 -8.21
CA ALA A 73 11.24 -8.87 -9.11
C ALA A 73 11.32 -10.39 -9.13
N SER A 74 10.19 -11.07 -8.95
CA SER A 74 10.07 -12.52 -9.17
C SER A 74 8.89 -12.76 -10.11
N LEU A 75 9.13 -13.51 -11.18
CA LEU A 75 8.09 -13.98 -12.06
C LEU A 75 7.66 -15.38 -11.64
N PHE A 76 6.38 -15.53 -11.30
CA PHE A 76 5.77 -16.81 -10.98
C PHE A 76 5.00 -17.34 -12.20
N GLU A 77 5.21 -18.62 -12.50
CA GLU A 77 4.47 -19.36 -13.54
C GLU A 77 3.70 -20.48 -12.86
N GLU A 78 2.36 -20.41 -12.87
CA GLU A 78 1.50 -21.51 -12.42
C GLU A 78 1.09 -22.43 -13.58
N ASP A 79 0.74 -23.67 -13.27
CA ASP A 79 0.33 -24.73 -14.21
C ASP A 79 -0.79 -24.33 -15.19
N ASN A 80 -1.60 -23.31 -14.85
CA ASN A 80 -2.68 -22.83 -15.69
C ASN A 80 -2.27 -21.72 -16.68
N ASN A 81 -0.97 -21.56 -16.97
CA ASN A 81 -0.40 -20.49 -17.80
C ASN A 81 -0.68 -19.07 -17.28
N LYS A 82 -1.11 -18.93 -16.01
CA LYS A 82 -1.19 -17.63 -15.36
C LYS A 82 0.24 -17.21 -15.02
N LYS A 83 0.62 -16.04 -15.55
CA LYS A 83 1.96 -15.47 -15.43
C LYS A 83 1.84 -14.25 -14.57
N ASP A 84 2.28 -14.36 -13.33
CA ASP A 84 2.20 -13.29 -12.35
C ASP A 84 3.60 -12.70 -12.16
N LEU A 85 3.80 -11.49 -12.69
CA LEU A 85 5.04 -10.74 -12.43
C LEU A 85 4.87 -9.99 -11.12
N GLU A 86 5.55 -10.47 -10.09
CA GLU A 86 5.52 -9.86 -8.77
C GLU A 86 6.78 -9.04 -8.49
N VAL A 87 6.60 -7.88 -7.88
CA VAL A 87 7.70 -7.04 -7.41
C VAL A 87 7.60 -6.85 -5.90
N PHE A 88 8.65 -7.26 -5.21
CA PHE A 88 8.73 -7.29 -3.76
C PHE A 88 9.52 -6.11 -3.22
N PHE A 89 8.89 -5.37 -2.31
CA PHE A 89 9.51 -4.39 -1.43
C PHE A 89 9.60 -5.02 -0.03
N SER A 90 10.75 -5.64 0.27
CA SER A 90 10.97 -6.42 1.50
C SER A 90 10.93 -5.57 2.79
N SER A 91 11.17 -4.27 2.65
CA SER A 91 11.14 -3.31 3.73
C SER A 91 10.78 -1.93 3.22
N THR A 92 9.57 -1.49 3.50
CA THR A 92 9.15 -0.12 3.24
C THR A 92 8.57 0.56 4.47
N LYS A 93 8.58 1.89 4.46
CA LYS A 93 7.91 2.73 5.46
C LYS A 93 7.05 3.77 4.76
N VAL A 94 5.74 3.55 4.74
CA VAL A 94 4.74 4.44 4.13
C VAL A 94 3.76 4.91 5.21
N GLY A 95 3.45 6.20 5.24
CA GLY A 95 2.57 6.77 6.28
C GLY A 95 3.06 6.56 7.72
N GLY A 96 4.34 6.25 7.92
CA GLY A 96 4.89 5.89 9.23
C GLY A 96 4.77 4.40 9.61
N ILE A 97 4.09 3.59 8.80
CA ILE A 97 3.91 2.15 9.00
C ILE A 97 5.02 1.40 8.28
N SER A 98 5.69 0.49 8.98
CA SER A 98 6.63 -0.43 8.34
C SER A 98 5.90 -1.64 7.79
N ALA A 99 6.20 -2.04 6.55
CA ALA A 99 5.54 -3.16 5.89
C ALA A 99 6.45 -3.86 4.88
N LYS A 100 6.00 -5.04 4.45
CA LYS A 100 6.35 -5.61 3.15
C LYS A 100 5.27 -5.24 2.15
N VAL A 101 5.64 -4.92 0.92
CA VAL A 101 4.71 -4.68 -0.18
C VAL A 101 5.05 -5.61 -1.33
N ILE A 102 4.03 -6.20 -1.94
CA ILE A 102 4.13 -7.02 -3.14
C ILE A 102 3.20 -6.41 -4.18
N LEU A 103 3.72 -6.13 -5.37
CA LEU A 103 2.92 -5.64 -6.49
C LEU A 103 2.81 -6.74 -7.53
N ASN A 104 1.60 -7.03 -7.99
CA ASN A 104 1.39 -7.81 -9.20
C ASN A 104 1.30 -6.82 -10.37
N LEU A 105 2.14 -6.99 -11.39
CA LEU A 105 2.20 -6.10 -12.55
C LEU A 105 1.52 -6.72 -13.76
N ASP A 106 0.76 -5.91 -14.50
CA ASP A 106 0.17 -6.32 -15.77
C ASP A 106 1.25 -6.57 -16.81
N LEU A 107 1.19 -7.75 -17.44
CA LEU A 107 2.17 -8.18 -18.41
C LEU A 107 1.48 -8.75 -19.65
N ASN A 108 1.71 -8.12 -20.80
CA ASN A 108 1.27 -8.68 -22.08
C ASN A 108 2.31 -9.65 -22.66
N ASN A 109 1.90 -10.43 -23.67
CA ASN A 109 2.75 -11.44 -24.30
C ASN A 109 4.07 -10.89 -24.87
N GLN A 110 4.08 -9.66 -25.39
CA GLN A 110 5.28 -9.04 -25.94
C GLN A 110 6.26 -8.66 -24.82
N GLN A 111 5.76 -8.06 -23.74
CA GLN A 111 6.57 -7.69 -22.58
C GLN A 111 7.12 -8.94 -21.88
N PHE A 112 6.32 -10.00 -21.75
CA PHE A 112 6.79 -11.29 -21.26
C PHE A 112 7.93 -11.87 -22.10
N ALA A 113 7.77 -11.90 -23.42
CA ALA A 113 8.81 -12.40 -24.32
C ALA A 113 10.10 -11.58 -24.20
N TYR A 114 9.98 -10.26 -24.01
CA TYR A 114 11.11 -9.38 -23.75
C TYR A 114 11.81 -9.72 -22.44
N LEU A 115 11.06 -9.87 -21.33
CA LEU A 115 11.59 -10.25 -20.03
C LEU A 115 12.28 -11.61 -20.07
N ASN A 116 11.68 -12.60 -20.73
CA ASN A 116 12.25 -13.94 -20.87
C ASN A 116 13.60 -13.95 -21.59
N ASN A 117 13.78 -13.06 -22.57
CA ASN A 117 15.07 -12.88 -23.26
C ASN A 117 16.12 -12.12 -22.42
N ASN A 118 15.72 -11.57 -21.27
CA ASN A 118 16.54 -10.76 -20.38
C ASN A 118 16.65 -11.35 -18.96
N ILE A 119 16.44 -12.66 -18.82
CA ILE A 119 16.66 -13.39 -17.57
C ILE A 119 18.15 -13.39 -17.24
N LYS A 120 18.46 -13.09 -15.98
CA LYS A 120 19.81 -13.20 -15.39
C LYS A 120 19.97 -14.54 -14.68
N GLU A 121 18.98 -14.92 -13.88
CA GLU A 121 19.04 -16.12 -13.05
C GLU A 121 17.63 -16.70 -12.82
N THR A 122 17.57 -18.01 -12.62
CA THR A 122 16.35 -18.72 -12.22
C THR A 122 16.67 -19.66 -11.07
N GLU A 123 15.96 -19.47 -9.96
CA GLU A 123 16.07 -20.27 -8.74
C GLU A 123 14.75 -21.04 -8.54
N ALA A 124 14.80 -22.35 -8.41
CA ALA A 124 13.62 -23.16 -8.09
C ALA A 124 13.34 -23.06 -6.58
N LEU A 125 12.19 -22.49 -6.21
CA LEU A 125 11.75 -22.40 -4.81
C LEU A 125 10.93 -23.63 -4.40
N SER A 126 10.15 -24.19 -5.33
CA SER A 126 9.37 -25.41 -5.15
C SER A 126 9.21 -26.15 -6.50
N ILE A 127 8.41 -27.21 -6.55
CA ILE A 127 8.13 -27.96 -7.80
C ILE A 127 7.46 -27.03 -8.83
N ASP A 128 6.57 -26.15 -8.38
CA ASP A 128 5.71 -25.31 -9.23
C ASP A 128 6.05 -23.81 -9.10
N THR A 129 7.12 -23.48 -8.38
CA THR A 129 7.47 -22.08 -8.07
C THR A 129 8.93 -21.83 -8.41
N LYS A 130 9.17 -20.87 -9.30
CA LYS A 130 10.51 -20.39 -9.64
C LYS A 130 10.60 -18.90 -9.35
N LYS A 131 11.75 -18.48 -8.85
CA LYS A 131 12.14 -17.10 -8.72
C LYS A 131 13.04 -16.75 -9.90
N ILE A 132 12.64 -15.76 -10.68
CA ILE A 132 13.37 -15.34 -11.88
C ILE A 132 13.85 -13.92 -11.67
N SER A 133 15.17 -13.75 -11.68
CA SER A 133 15.83 -12.45 -11.62
C SER A 133 16.23 -12.02 -13.02
N PHE A 134 16.12 -10.72 -13.31
CA PHE A 134 16.38 -10.17 -14.64
C PHE A 134 17.70 -9.39 -14.70
N ASN A 135 18.22 -9.17 -15.90
CA ASN A 135 19.32 -8.24 -16.11
C ASN A 135 18.80 -6.79 -16.10
N GLN A 136 19.70 -5.81 -16.14
CA GLN A 136 19.33 -4.39 -16.08
C GLN A 136 18.34 -3.96 -17.18
N ALA A 137 18.41 -4.53 -18.38
CA ALA A 137 17.47 -4.22 -19.46
C ALA A 137 16.07 -4.77 -19.18
N GLY A 138 15.99 -5.99 -18.65
CA GLY A 138 14.75 -6.59 -18.16
C GLY A 138 14.13 -5.76 -17.03
N GLU A 139 14.89 -5.46 -15.99
CA GLU A 139 14.44 -4.62 -14.86
C GLU A 139 13.92 -3.26 -15.32
N SER A 140 14.68 -2.57 -16.19
CA SER A 140 14.29 -1.24 -16.69
C SER A 140 13.00 -1.27 -17.53
N SER A 141 12.73 -2.38 -18.21
CA SER A 141 11.51 -2.52 -19.01
C SER A 141 10.23 -2.62 -18.16
N MET A 142 10.37 -2.98 -16.87
CA MET A 142 9.23 -3.13 -15.96
C MET A 142 8.70 -1.80 -15.42
N PHE A 143 9.48 -0.73 -15.47
CA PHE A 143 9.14 0.55 -14.82
C PHE A 143 7.82 1.15 -15.30
N ALA A 144 7.43 0.90 -16.55
CA ALA A 144 6.20 1.39 -17.15
C ALA A 144 5.02 0.41 -17.06
N LEU A 145 5.22 -0.79 -16.49
CA LEU A 145 4.14 -1.76 -16.30
C LEU A 145 3.18 -1.26 -15.23
N THR A 146 1.89 -1.43 -15.49
CA THR A 146 0.81 -1.03 -14.57
C THR A 146 0.65 -2.04 -13.44
N ILE A 147 0.22 -1.55 -12.29
CA ILE A 147 -0.03 -2.37 -11.09
C ILE A 147 -1.44 -2.94 -11.19
N ASN A 148 -1.58 -4.26 -11.25
CA ASN A 148 -2.85 -4.95 -11.24
C ASN A 148 -3.40 -5.09 -9.81
N SER A 149 -2.54 -5.47 -8.87
CA SER A 149 -2.88 -5.56 -7.45
C SER A 149 -1.70 -5.20 -6.55
N LEU A 150 -2.03 -4.84 -5.30
CA LEU A 150 -1.06 -4.49 -4.27
C LEU A 150 -1.38 -5.28 -3.00
N THR A 151 -0.41 -6.05 -2.53
CA THR A 151 -0.46 -6.74 -1.24
C THR A 151 0.40 -5.98 -0.23
N PHE A 152 -0.20 -5.63 0.90
CA PHE A 152 0.43 -4.89 1.99
C PHE A 152 0.42 -5.75 3.27
N ILE A 153 1.60 -6.10 3.76
CA ILE A 153 1.77 -6.90 4.98
C ILE A 153 2.43 -6.01 6.04
N PRO A 154 1.66 -5.44 6.98
CA PRO A 154 2.22 -4.62 8.05
C PRO A 154 3.16 -5.44 8.94
N ARG A 155 4.21 -4.79 9.46
CA ARG A 155 5.05 -5.40 10.51
C ARG A 155 4.38 -5.39 11.87
N ALA A 156 3.52 -4.38 12.11
CA ALA A 156 2.67 -4.35 13.29
C ALA A 156 1.74 -5.58 13.31
N ASP A 157 1.28 -5.95 14.48
CA ASP A 157 0.26 -6.97 14.64
C ASP A 157 -1.08 -6.25 14.81
N LEU A 158 -1.97 -6.36 13.83
CA LEU A 158 -3.26 -5.69 13.86
C LEU A 158 -4.32 -6.69 14.31
N SER A 159 -4.73 -6.56 15.57
CA SER A 159 -5.87 -7.33 16.09
C SER A 159 -7.13 -7.06 15.28
N ALA A 160 -8.07 -8.01 15.30
CA ALA A 160 -9.40 -7.85 14.69
C ALA A 160 -10.09 -6.53 15.08
N ASP A 161 -10.03 -6.14 16.35
CA ASP A 161 -10.59 -4.86 16.83
C ASP A 161 -9.86 -3.64 16.23
N THR A 162 -8.54 -3.73 16.07
CA THR A 162 -7.74 -2.68 15.43
C THR A 162 -8.11 -2.54 13.96
N LEU A 163 -8.24 -3.67 13.25
CA LEU A 163 -8.70 -3.70 11.86
C LEU A 163 -10.09 -3.07 11.72
N ILE A 164 -11.04 -3.42 12.59
CA ILE A 164 -12.38 -2.80 12.59
C ILE A 164 -12.30 -1.30 12.89
N GLY A 165 -11.41 -0.88 13.79
CA GLY A 165 -11.20 0.55 14.10
C GLY A 165 -10.74 1.36 12.89
N LEU A 166 -9.78 0.80 12.12
CA LEU A 166 -9.17 1.43 10.96
C LEU A 166 -10.05 1.34 9.70
N PHE A 167 -10.55 0.14 9.38
CA PHE A 167 -11.24 -0.15 8.12
C PHE A 167 -12.77 -0.13 8.21
N LYS A 168 -13.32 0.00 9.42
CA LYS A 168 -14.74 -0.24 9.75
C LYS A 168 -15.11 -1.72 9.63
N LYS A 169 -16.39 -2.05 9.77
CA LYS A 169 -16.86 -3.43 9.66
C LYS A 169 -16.80 -3.89 8.20
N PRO A 170 -16.35 -5.14 7.94
CA PRO A 170 -16.38 -5.69 6.59
C PRO A 170 -17.83 -5.87 6.10
N ALA A 171 -18.02 -5.80 4.78
CA ALA A 171 -19.32 -6.05 4.16
C ALA A 171 -19.67 -7.54 4.16
N ARG A 172 -18.65 -8.40 4.12
CA ARG A 172 -18.76 -9.86 4.13
C ARG A 172 -17.54 -10.45 4.81
N VAL A 173 -17.75 -11.52 5.57
CA VAL A 173 -16.70 -12.36 6.16
C VAL A 173 -16.94 -13.79 5.72
N ASP A 174 -15.92 -14.43 5.17
CA ASP A 174 -15.92 -15.86 4.87
C ASP A 174 -14.91 -16.58 5.78
N LEU A 175 -15.33 -17.67 6.42
CA LEU A 175 -14.42 -18.59 7.10
C LEU A 175 -13.87 -19.57 6.07
N VAL A 176 -12.57 -19.48 5.79
CA VAL A 176 -11.91 -20.33 4.79
C VAL A 176 -11.46 -21.64 5.43
N GLU A 177 -10.81 -21.53 6.58
CA GLU A 177 -10.42 -22.65 7.42
C GLU A 177 -10.36 -22.23 8.89
N SER A 178 -10.08 -23.18 9.79
CA SER A 178 -10.02 -22.89 11.22
C SER A 178 -8.91 -21.87 11.51
N GLY A 179 -9.30 -20.66 11.92
CA GLY A 179 -8.35 -19.58 12.25
C GLY A 179 -8.03 -18.64 11.10
N ILE A 180 -8.58 -18.85 9.89
CA ILE A 180 -8.40 -17.96 8.74
C ILE A 180 -9.75 -17.46 8.21
N GLU A 181 -9.93 -16.14 8.25
CA GLU A 181 -11.10 -15.44 7.75
C GLU A 181 -10.73 -14.46 6.63
N TYR A 182 -11.56 -14.40 5.59
CA TYR A 182 -11.46 -13.41 4.54
C TYR A 182 -12.50 -12.31 4.76
N TRP A 183 -12.03 -11.11 5.03
CA TRP A 183 -12.85 -9.93 5.29
C TRP A 183 -12.88 -9.03 4.06
N TYR A 184 -14.05 -8.85 3.47
CA TYR A 184 -14.22 -8.13 2.22
C TYR A 184 -14.75 -6.70 2.44
N TYR A 185 -14.10 -5.74 1.77
CA TYR A 185 -14.44 -4.33 1.76
C TYR A 185 -14.58 -3.84 0.31
N PRO A 186 -15.69 -4.14 -0.39
CA PRO A 186 -15.85 -3.82 -1.80
C PRO A 186 -15.71 -2.32 -2.12
N SER A 187 -16.20 -1.43 -1.24
CA SER A 187 -16.06 0.03 -1.42
C SER A 187 -14.64 0.55 -1.28
N LYS A 188 -13.71 -0.30 -0.83
CA LYS A 188 -12.28 -0.02 -0.67
C LYS A 188 -11.40 -0.81 -1.65
N GLY A 189 -12.00 -1.68 -2.46
CA GLY A 189 -11.25 -2.59 -3.33
C GLY A 189 -10.29 -3.49 -2.55
N LEU A 190 -10.71 -3.94 -1.38
CA LEU A 190 -9.84 -4.56 -0.38
C LEU A 190 -10.41 -5.88 0.12
N ARG A 191 -9.54 -6.88 0.20
CA ARG A 191 -9.70 -8.08 1.03
C ARG A 191 -8.64 -8.06 2.12
N ILE A 192 -9.03 -8.36 3.36
CA ILE A 192 -8.09 -8.60 4.45
C ILE A 192 -8.17 -10.09 4.80
N ILE A 193 -7.02 -10.77 4.74
CA ILE A 193 -6.86 -12.11 5.29
C ILE A 193 -6.51 -11.94 6.76
N VAL A 194 -7.42 -12.34 7.64
CA VAL A 194 -7.23 -12.34 9.08
C VAL A 194 -6.87 -13.77 9.48
N ASP A 195 -5.65 -13.94 10.00
CA ASP A 195 -5.10 -15.23 10.41
C ASP A 195 -4.76 -15.16 11.91
N THR A 196 -5.15 -16.17 12.68
CA THR A 196 -4.88 -16.22 14.12
C THR A 196 -3.43 -16.58 14.49
N GLU A 197 -2.68 -17.18 13.55
CA GLU A 197 -1.30 -17.64 13.75
C GLU A 197 -0.30 -16.79 12.97
N ASN A 198 -0.69 -16.25 11.82
CA ASN A 198 0.16 -15.45 10.94
C ASN A 198 -0.24 -13.97 10.90
N LYS A 199 0.59 -13.17 10.22
CA LYS A 199 0.30 -11.75 9.96
C LYS A 199 -0.92 -11.61 9.06
N GLU A 200 -1.72 -10.61 9.37
CA GLU A 200 -2.78 -10.13 8.51
C GLU A 200 -2.23 -9.63 7.18
N ILE A 201 -2.95 -9.92 6.10
CA ILE A 201 -2.56 -9.58 4.73
C ILE A 201 -3.66 -8.70 4.15
N LEU A 202 -3.30 -7.52 3.68
CA LEU A 202 -4.22 -6.58 3.04
C LEU A 202 -3.98 -6.62 1.53
N GLU A 203 -4.97 -7.05 0.77
CA GLU A 203 -4.88 -7.19 -0.69
C GLU A 203 -5.82 -6.20 -1.36
N PHE A 204 -5.23 -5.28 -2.11
CA PHE A 204 -5.93 -4.26 -2.89
C PHE A 204 -5.98 -4.67 -4.35
N TYR A 205 -7.19 -4.68 -4.91
CA TYR A 205 -7.46 -5.07 -6.30
C TYR A 205 -8.72 -4.36 -6.79
N THR A 206 -8.87 -4.25 -8.11
CA THR A 206 -10.11 -3.75 -8.71
C THR A 206 -11.21 -4.82 -8.60
N PRO A 207 -12.35 -4.55 -7.93
CA PRO A 207 -13.43 -5.52 -7.71
C PRO A 207 -14.14 -6.06 -8.95
#